data_AF-A0A416WSA9-F1
#
_entry.id   AF-A0A416WSA9-F1
#
_cell.length_a   1.000
_cell.length_b   1.000
_cell.length_c   1.000
_cell.angle_alpha   90.00
_cell.angle_beta   90.00
_cell.angle_gamma   90.00
#
_symmetry.space_group_name_H-M   'P 1'
#
loop_
_entity.id
_entity.type
_entity.pdbx_description
1 polymer ?
#
loop_
_entity_poly.entity_id
_entity_poly.type
_entity_poly.pdbx_seq_one_letter_code
_entity_poly.pdbx_strand_id
1 'polypeptide(L)' 'MTEKELETIKDNLNAYKANFDYISIEKENFGKGYYIFTTKERKEFGNYTQYCYNIDYLNGWLYGCVQAIHGMCK' A
#
# COMPACT_ATOMS: atom_id res chain seq x y z
N MET A 1 0.80 -9.06 -8.49
CA MET A 1 1.85 -9.14 -7.45
C MET A 1 2.27 -10.60 -7.34
N THR A 2 3.55 -10.88 -7.15
CA THR A 2 4.04 -12.26 -6.94
C THR A 2 3.88 -12.67 -5.48
N GLU A 3 3.95 -13.98 -5.19
CA GLU A 3 3.92 -14.49 -3.81
C GLU A 3 5.06 -13.93 -2.96
N LYS A 4 6.28 -13.88 -3.52
CA LYS A 4 7.45 -13.31 -2.84
C LYS A 4 7.27 -11.82 -2.49
N GLU A 5 6.64 -11.05 -3.37
CA GLU A 5 6.31 -9.63 -3.11
C GLU A 5 5.29 -9.51 -1.98
N LEU A 6 4.26 -10.38 -1.96
CA LEU A 6 3.27 -10.44 -0.88
C LEU A 6 3.91 -10.81 0.46
N GLU A 7 4.81 -11.78 0.49
CA GLU A 7 5.55 -12.16 1.70
C GLU A 7 6.39 -11.00 2.23
N THR A 8 7.04 -10.25 1.34
CA THR A 8 7.89 -9.09 1.70
C THR A 8 7.12 -7.99 2.43
N ILE A 9 5.86 -7.75 2.05
CA ILE A 9 5.02 -6.70 2.65
C ILE A 9 4.03 -7.23 3.68
N LYS A 10 4.00 -8.54 3.94
CA LYS A 10 2.92 -9.22 4.68
C LYS A 10 2.63 -8.58 6.03
N ASP A 11 3.67 -8.35 6.81
CA ASP A 11 3.51 -7.85 8.18
C ASP A 11 2.99 -6.41 8.20
N ASN A 12 3.57 -5.53 7.39
CA ASN A 12 3.12 -4.14 7.28
C ASN A 12 1.73 -4.02 6.63
N LEU A 13 1.40 -4.90 5.67
CA LEU A 13 0.06 -4.97 5.08
C LEU A 13 -0.99 -5.42 6.10
N ASN A 14 -0.67 -6.40 6.95
CA ASN A 14 -1.55 -6.84 8.03
C ASN A 14 -1.72 -5.73 9.08
N ALA A 15 -0.63 -5.07 9.47
CA ALA A 15 -0.68 -3.92 10.37
C ALA A 15 -1.54 -2.79 9.78
N TYR A 16 -1.40 -2.48 8.50
CA TYR A 16 -2.25 -1.52 7.81
C TYR A 16 -3.73 -1.93 7.89
N LYS A 17 -4.07 -3.16 7.52
CA LYS A 17 -5.47 -3.66 7.56
C LYS A 17 -6.08 -3.69 8.97
N ALA A 18 -5.25 -3.76 10.01
CA ALA A 18 -5.72 -3.68 11.39
C ALA A 18 -6.05 -2.24 11.85
N ASN A 19 -5.55 -1.22 11.15
CA ASN A 19 -5.72 0.19 11.49
C ASN A 19 -6.57 0.98 10.47
N PHE A 20 -6.78 0.44 9.27
CA PHE A 20 -7.50 1.10 8.17
C PHE A 20 -8.53 0.16 7.53
N ASP A 21 -9.67 0.71 7.13
CA ASP A 21 -10.82 -0.06 6.63
C ASP A 21 -10.64 -0.64 5.22
N TYR A 22 -9.81 0.00 4.38
CA TYR A 22 -9.69 -0.39 2.98
C TYR A 22 -8.29 -0.17 2.42
N ILE A 23 -7.85 -1.13 1.62
CA ILE A 23 -6.70 -0.99 0.73
C ILE A 23 -6.88 -1.87 -0.50
N SER A 24 -6.58 -1.33 -1.67
CA SER A 24 -6.38 -2.07 -2.91
C SER A 24 -5.01 -1.75 -3.47
N ILE A 25 -4.26 -2.79 -3.81
CA ILE A 25 -2.91 -2.69 -4.36
C ILE A 25 -2.93 -3.33 -5.74
N GLU A 26 -2.72 -2.54 -6.78
CA GLU A 26 -2.73 -3.01 -8.16
C GLU A 26 -1.34 -2.89 -8.75
N LYS A 27 -0.82 -4.00 -9.29
CA LYS A 27 0.48 -4.01 -9.96
C LYS A 27 0.33 -3.32 -11.32
N GLU A 28 1.25 -2.43 -11.63
CA GLU A 28 1.32 -1.80 -12.94
C GLU A 28 1.55 -2.83 -14.05
N ASN A 29 0.90 -2.65 -15.21
CA ASN A 29 0.95 -3.61 -16.32
C ASN A 29 2.31 -3.69 -17.02
N PHE A 30 3.00 -2.55 -17.18
CA PHE A 30 4.24 -2.46 -17.98
C PHE A 30 5.48 -2.11 -17.15
N GLY A 31 5.30 -1.75 -15.88
CA GLY A 31 6.37 -1.33 -15.00
C GLY A 31 6.55 -2.26 -13.80
N LYS A 32 7.32 -1.78 -12.82
CA LYS A 32 7.54 -2.47 -11.54
C LYS A 32 6.75 -1.85 -10.39
N GLY A 33 5.90 -0.87 -10.72
CA GLY A 33 5.18 -0.08 -9.73
C GLY A 33 3.86 -0.69 -9.27
N TYR A 34 3.29 -0.03 -8.27
CA TYR A 34 2.03 -0.40 -7.63
C TYR A 34 1.18 0.85 -7.42
N TYR A 35 -0.07 0.78 -7.86
CA TYR A 35 -1.10 1.77 -7.58
C TYR A 35 -1.83 1.39 -6.30
N ILE A 36 -1.84 2.31 -5.33
CA ILE A 36 -2.47 2.11 -4.03
C ILE A 36 -3.74 2.93 -3.94
N PHE A 37 -4.84 2.28 -3.58
CA PHE A 37 -6.13 2.93 -3.38
C PHE A 37 -6.60 2.69 -1.94
N THR A 38 -6.85 3.78 -1.21
CA THR A 38 -7.25 3.73 0.21
C THR A 38 -8.76 3.83 0.41
N THR A 39 -9.54 4.07 -0.66
CA THR A 39 -11.00 4.00 -0.64
C THR A 39 -11.53 3.31 -1.90
N LYS A 40 -12.75 2.75 -1.81
CA LYS A 40 -13.45 2.15 -2.97
C LYS A 40 -13.69 3.18 -4.07
N GLU A 41 -14.16 4.37 -3.69
CA GLU A 41 -14.41 5.48 -4.62
C GLU A 41 -13.16 5.84 -5.43
N ARG A 42 -12.01 5.97 -4.77
CA ARG A 42 -10.73 6.23 -5.43
C ARG A 42 -10.39 5.16 -6.44
N LYS A 43 -10.66 3.89 -6.12
CA LYS A 43 -10.44 2.77 -7.03
C LYS A 43 -11.36 2.85 -8.25
N GLU A 44 -12.64 3.11 -8.04
CA GLU A 44 -13.65 3.20 -9.11
C GLU A 44 -13.34 4.32 -10.11
N PHE A 45 -12.85 5.47 -9.62
CA PHE A 45 -12.45 6.59 -10.47
C PHE A 45 -11.00 6.50 -11.00
N GLY A 46 -10.24 5.45 -10.65
CA GLY A 46 -8.83 5.33 -11.03
C GLY A 46 -7.89 6.35 -10.35
N ASN A 47 -8.35 6.99 -9.27
CA ASN A 47 -7.62 8.02 -8.52
C ASN A 47 -6.75 7.39 -7.43
N TYR A 48 -5.58 6.85 -7.83
CA TYR A 48 -4.64 6.27 -6.87
C TYR A 48 -4.22 7.29 -5.80
N THR A 49 -4.06 6.81 -4.57
CA THR A 49 -3.60 7.61 -3.42
C THR A 49 -2.09 7.77 -3.44
N GLN A 50 -1.39 6.67 -3.76
CA GLN A 50 0.05 6.65 -3.88
C GLN A 50 0.45 5.72 -5.01
N TYR A 51 1.48 6.11 -5.76
CA TYR A 51 2.20 5.22 -6.65
C TYR A 51 3.52 4.81 -5.98
N CYS A 52 3.73 3.51 -5.82
CA CYS A 52 4.98 2.94 -5.27
C CYS A 52 5.78 2.31 -6.41
N TYR A 53 6.96 2.84 -6.74
CA TYR A 53 7.76 2.38 -7.90
C TYR A 53 8.43 1.01 -7.72
N ASN A 54 8.46 0.46 -6.49
CA ASN A 54 8.95 -0.89 -6.21
C ASN A 54 8.33 -1.46 -4.92
N ILE A 55 8.64 -2.73 -4.61
CA ILE A 55 8.07 -3.44 -3.46
C ILE A 55 8.59 -2.90 -2.12
N ASP A 56 9.85 -2.49 -2.05
CA ASP A 56 10.46 -1.94 -0.83
C ASP A 56 9.81 -0.59 -0.46
N TYR A 57 9.52 0.23 -1.45
CA TYR A 57 8.83 1.50 -1.26
C TYR A 57 7.39 1.27 -0.83
N LEU A 58 6.68 0.30 -1.43
CA LEU A 58 5.36 -0.11 -0.95
C LEU A 58 5.42 -0.56 0.52
N ASN A 59 6.41 -1.37 0.88
CA ASN A 59 6.59 -1.85 2.25
C ASN A 59 6.80 -0.67 3.23
N GLY A 60 7.69 0.25 2.87
CA GLY A 60 7.97 1.45 3.66
C GLY A 60 6.77 2.39 3.76
N TRP A 61 5.99 2.54 2.68
CA TRP A 61 4.78 3.36 2.68
C TRP A 61 3.71 2.79 3.62
N LEU A 62 3.48 1.47 3.59
CA LEU A 62 2.56 0.79 4.51
C LEU A 62 2.97 1.00 5.98
N TYR A 63 4.26 0.84 6.26
CA TYR A 63 4.82 1.11 7.59
C TYR A 63 4.60 2.57 8.01
N GLY A 64 4.93 3.53 7.13
CA GLY A 64 4.78 4.96 7.39
C GLY A 64 3.34 5.37 7.70
N CYS A 65 2.34 4.81 7.00
CA CYS A 65 0.93 5.05 7.28
C CYS A 65 0.55 4.63 8.72
N VAL A 66 0.99 3.45 9.16
CA VAL A 66 0.73 2.96 10.52
C VAL A 66 1.46 3.80 11.57
N GLN A 67 2.71 4.19 11.31
CA GLN A 67 3.46 5.07 12.21
C GLN A 67 2.81 6.46 12.36
N ALA A 68 2.28 7.01 11.26
CA ALA A 68 1.63 8.31 11.25
C ALA A 68 0.34 8.32 12.10
N ILE A 69 -0.52 7.29 11.98
CA ILE A 69 -1.76 7.22 12.78
C ILE A 69 -1.49 6.99 14.28
N HIS A 70 -0.36 6.37 14.63
CA HIS A 70 0.08 6.22 16.02
C HIS A 70 0.93 7.41 16.53
N GLY A 71 1.12 8.45 15.72
CA GLY A 71 1.84 9.67 16.12
C GLY A 71 3.34 9.51 16.32
N MET A 72 3.94 8.44 15.75
CA MET A 72 5.37 8.15 15.84
C MET A 72 6.20 8.89 14.77
N CYS A 73 5.58 9.24 13.63
CA CYS A 73 6.14 10.19 12.67
C CYS A 73 5.62 11.60 12.99
N LYS A 74 6.51 12.50 13.44
CA LYS A 74 6.27 13.94 13.64
C LYS A 74 7.26 14.75 12.82
#